data_AF-A0A0F3ITL2-F1
#
_entry.id   AF-A0A0F3ITL2-F1
#
_cell.length_a   1.000
_cell.length_b   1.000
_cell.length_c   1.000
_cell.angle_alpha   90.00
_cell.angle_beta   90.00
_cell.angle_gamma   90.00
#
_symmetry.space_group_name_H-M   'P 1'
#
loop_
_entity.id
_entity.type
_entity.pdbx_description
1 polymer ?
#
loop_
_entity_poly.entity_id
_entity_poly.type
_entity_poly.pdbx_seq_one_letter_code
_entity_poly.pdbx_strand_id
1 'polypeptide(L)' 'DAFKTTLAGYGMSEAMTQGVVDMMVAKSEGLDNSQPRTAQATSVTSFRQWCMDVLRPILQN' A
#
# COMPACT_ATOMS: atom_id res chain seq x y z
N ASP A 1 -12.86 12.96 0.13
CA ASP A 1 -14.14 12.52 -0.44
C ASP A 1 -14.03 11.72 -1.73
N ALA A 2 -13.52 12.27 -2.85
CA ALA A 2 -13.43 11.52 -4.11
C ALA A 2 -12.71 10.17 -3.99
N PHE A 3 -11.56 10.13 -3.30
CA PHE A 3 -10.83 8.88 -3.02
C PHE A 3 -11.66 7.87 -2.22
N LYS A 4 -12.40 8.33 -1.22
CA LYS A 4 -13.33 7.50 -0.42
C LYS A 4 -14.43 6.91 -1.31
N THR A 5 -15.03 7.71 -2.18
CA THR A 5 -16.04 7.26 -3.15
C THR A 5 -15.49 6.23 -4.12
N THR A 6 -14.26 6.41 -4.64
CA THR A 6 -13.61 5.43 -5.51
C THR A 6 -13.43 4.08 -4.80
N LEU A 7 -12.94 4.10 -3.56
CA LEU A 7 -12.75 2.89 -2.75
C LEU A 7 -14.07 2.15 -2.47
N ALA A 8 -15.14 2.90 -2.16
CA ALA A 8 -16.48 2.33 -2.03
C ALA A 8 -16.97 1.70 -3.35
N GLY A 9 -16.64 2.32 -4.50
CA GLY A 9 -16.91 1.79 -5.84
C GLY A 9 -16.23 0.45 -6.13
N TYR A 10 -15.16 0.10 -5.41
CA TYR A 10 -14.51 -1.22 -5.47
C TYR A 10 -15.15 -2.26 -4.53
N GLY A 11 -16.26 -1.93 -3.87
CA GLY A 11 -17.01 -2.85 -3.00
C GLY A 11 -16.56 -2.88 -1.54
N MET A 12 -15.75 -1.91 -1.11
CA MET A 12 -15.36 -1.79 0.30
C MET A 12 -16.54 -1.35 1.19
N SER A 13 -16.62 -1.88 2.40
CA SER A 13 -17.58 -1.38 3.41
C SER A 13 -17.23 0.07 3.80
N GLU A 14 -18.21 0.80 4.32
CA GLU A 14 -18.00 2.19 4.74
C GLU A 14 -16.87 2.34 5.78
N ALA A 15 -16.86 1.46 6.78
CA ALA A 15 -15.84 1.44 7.82
C ALA A 15 -14.44 1.16 7.24
N MET A 16 -14.32 0.20 6.32
CA MET A 16 -13.05 -0.07 5.64
C MET A 16 -12.60 1.13 4.82
N THR A 17 -13.51 1.74 4.07
CA THR A 17 -13.23 2.88 3.21
C THR A 17 -12.70 4.06 4.03
N GLN A 18 -13.34 4.37 5.17
CA GLN A 18 -12.85 5.41 6.08
C GLN A 18 -11.48 5.05 6.66
N GLY A 19 -11.28 3.82 7.11
CA GLY A 19 -10.00 3.38 7.65
C GLY A 19 -8.84 3.50 6.66
N VAL A 20 -9.07 3.21 5.37
CA VAL A 20 -8.04 3.39 4.33
C VAL A 20 -7.73 4.88 4.11
N VAL A 21 -8.74 5.75 4.10
CA VAL A 21 -8.53 7.20 3.97
C VAL A 21 -7.69 7.72 5.14
N ASP A 22 -8.06 7.37 6.37
CA ASP A 22 -7.35 7.81 7.58
C ASP A 22 -5.91 7.31 7.58
N MET A 23 -5.68 6.04 7.21
CA MET A 23 -4.34 5.47 7.08
C MET A 23 -3.51 6.20 6.03
N MET A 24 -4.07 6.54 4.87
CA MET A 24 -3.34 7.24 3.81
C MET A 24 -2.99 8.68 4.21
N VAL A 25 -3.89 9.37 4.92
CA VAL A 25 -3.60 10.69 5.52
C VAL A 25 -2.45 10.56 6.51
N ALA A 26 -2.53 9.64 7.47
CA ALA A 26 -1.46 9.42 8.44
C ALA A 26 -0.12 9.08 7.76
N LYS A 27 -0.12 8.25 6.71
CA LYS A 27 1.08 7.96 5.92
C LYS A 27 1.65 9.20 5.25
N SER A 28 0.80 10.07 4.69
CA SER A 28 1.24 11.35 4.11
C SER A 28 1.85 12.29 5.15
N GLU A 29 1.37 12.23 6.39
CA GLU A 29 1.91 12.94 7.55
C GLU A 29 3.15 12.26 8.16
N GLY A 30 3.64 11.18 7.55
CA GLY A 30 4.90 10.54 7.90
C GLY A 30 4.78 9.44 8.95
N LEU A 31 3.61 8.81 9.11
CA LEU A 31 3.42 7.65 10.00
C LEU A 31 4.51 6.57 9.83
N ASP A 32 4.92 6.30 8.58
CA ASP A 32 5.94 5.29 8.27
C ASP A 32 7.39 5.82 8.28
N ASN A 33 7.60 7.12 8.52
CA ASN A 33 8.92 7.76 8.44
C ASN A 33 9.72 7.69 9.74
N SER A 34 9.11 7.23 10.84
CA SER A 34 9.72 7.22 12.17
C SER A 34 10.92 6.28 12.29
N GLN A 35 11.00 5.25 11.45
CA GLN A 35 12.10 4.29 11.44
C GLN A 35 12.93 4.45 10.15
N PRO A 36 14.24 4.75 10.25
CA PRO A 36 15.08 4.86 9.08
C PRO A 36 15.22 3.50 8.39
N ARG A 37 15.20 3.50 7.06
CA ARG A 37 15.54 2.31 6.28
C ARG A 37 17.04 2.04 6.38
N THR A 38 17.41 1.06 7.19
CA THR A 38 18.77 0.52 7.27
C THR A 38 18.88 -0.76 6.45
N ALA A 39 20.10 -1.22 6.18
CA ALA A 39 20.32 -2.50 5.54
C ALA A 39 19.76 -3.69 6.36
N GLN A 40 19.70 -3.56 7.70
CA GLN A 40 19.14 -4.59 8.58
C GLN A 40 17.60 -4.55 8.66
N ALA A 41 16.99 -3.37 8.47
CA ALA A 41 15.54 -3.16 8.57
C ALA A 41 14.81 -3.16 7.21
N THR A 42 15.54 -3.36 6.11
CA THR A 42 14.99 -3.38 4.75
C THR A 42 15.05 -4.80 4.19
N SER A 43 13.98 -5.22 3.49
CA SER A 43 14.04 -6.46 2.71
C SER A 43 15.08 -6.34 1.61
N VAL A 44 15.87 -7.39 1.39
CA VAL A 44 16.80 -7.47 0.25
C VAL A 44 16.06 -7.44 -1.09
N THR A 45 14.76 -7.78 -1.09
CA THR A 45 13.93 -7.78 -2.29
C THR A 45 13.35 -6.40 -2.54
N SER A 46 13.80 -5.76 -3.62
CA SER A 46 13.18 -4.52 -4.10
C SER A 46 11.77 -4.78 -4.67
N PHE A 47 10.93 -3.73 -4.70
CA PHE A 47 9.61 -3.81 -5.32
C PHE A 47 9.67 -4.29 -6.78
N ARG A 48 10.65 -3.79 -7.56
CA ARG A 48 10.85 -4.22 -8.95
C ARG A 48 11.17 -5.70 -9.04
N GLN A 49 12.07 -6.21 -8.19
CA GLN A 49 12.44 -7.62 -8.20
C GLN A 49 11.22 -8.49 -7.89
N TRP A 50 10.45 -8.12 -6.87
CA TRP A 50 9.20 -8.79 -6.53
C TRP A 50 8.19 -8.79 -7.70
N CYS A 51 8.04 -7.66 -8.41
CA CYS A 51 7.16 -7.59 -9.57
C CYS A 51 7.56 -8.57 -10.69
N MET A 52 8.86 -8.78 -10.92
CA MET A 52 9.35 -9.69 -11.95
C MET A 52 9.22 -11.15 -11.55
N ASP A 53 9.57 -11.48 -10.31
CA ASP A 53 9.69 -12.86 -9.86
C ASP A 53 8.35 -13.45 -9.38
N VAL A 54 7.46 -12.61 -8.84
CA VAL A 54 6.21 -13.05 -8.20
C VAL A 54 4.99 -12.57 -8.96
N LEU A 55 4.86 -11.27 -9.19
CA LEU A 55 3.63 -10.71 -9.76
C LEU A 55 3.46 -11.06 -11.24
N ARG A 56 4.50 -10.88 -12.07
CA ARG A 56 4.42 -11.12 -13.51
C ARG A 56 3.95 -12.55 -13.85
N PRO A 57 4.49 -13.64 -13.27
CA PRO A 57 4.01 -14.99 -13.56
C PRO A 57 2.52 -15.20 -13.26
N ILE A 58 1.97 -14.55 -12.23
CA ILE A 58 0.54 -14.66 -11.86
C ILE A 58 -0.35 -13.97 -12.90
N LEU A 59 0.11 -12.85 -13.47
CA LEU A 59 -0.65 -12.05 -14.44
C LEU A 59 -0.58 -12.57 -15.89
N GLN A 60 0.32 -13.51 -16.19
CA GLN A 60 0.54 -14.06 -17.54
C GLN A 60 -0.15 -15.40 -17.80
N ASN A 61 -0.98 -15.86 -16.85
CA ASN A 61 -1.93 -16.96 -17.01
C ASN A 61 -3.28 -16.45 -17.52
#